data_AF-A0A9E5GAB3-F1
#
_entry.id   AF-A0A9E5GAB3-F1
#
_cell.length_a   1.000
_cell.length_b   1.000
_cell.length_c   1.000
_cell.angle_alpha   90.00
_cell.angle_beta   90.00
_cell.angle_gamma   90.00
#
_symmetry.space_group_name_H-M   'P 1'
#
loop_
_entity.id
_entity.type
_entity.pdbx_description
1 polymer ?
#
loop_
_entity_poly.entity_id
_entity_poly.type
_entity_poly.pdbx_seq_one_letter_code
_entity_poly.pdbx_strand_id
1 'polypeptide(L)'
;MKISALFLMFLLLMFPLAAKAPTANDITVAVAALTDATICAVAAFINTPALELPGMQFHYADTESLPRLLVFEKADLGTFLPHFLQSRNSSNSFFASLLRAARGPLNDIAIQYLTVHAWQVGHAILQGSATTEWRKGDSVATLMGSVLSTGAVPPITVDADVLVSGRRLSTPVKIDGTFLLYTDEEGFFAVEPVTLKINGKAAEGQEP
;
A
#
# COMPACT_ATOMS: atom_id res chain seq x y z
N MET A 1 -3.57 -35.06 -40.21
CA MET A 1 -3.18 -34.69 -38.83
C MET A 1 -2.67 -33.25 -38.65
N LYS A 2 -1.93 -32.64 -39.60
CA LYS A 2 -1.39 -31.28 -39.42
C LYS A 2 -2.44 -30.14 -39.48
N ILE A 3 -3.49 -30.29 -40.29
CA ILE A 3 -4.53 -29.26 -40.50
C ILE A 3 -5.45 -29.13 -39.27
N SER A 4 -5.80 -30.25 -38.63
CA SER A 4 -6.65 -30.26 -37.44
C SER A 4 -5.99 -29.59 -36.23
N ALA A 5 -4.66 -29.72 -36.09
CA ALA A 5 -3.91 -29.06 -35.03
C ALA A 5 -3.84 -27.53 -35.25
N LEU A 6 -3.72 -27.09 -36.51
CA LEU A 6 -3.72 -25.67 -36.87
C LEU A 6 -5.09 -25.02 -36.57
N PHE A 7 -6.17 -25.73 -36.87
CA PHE A 7 -7.55 -25.25 -36.63
C PHE A 7 -7.86 -25.16 -35.13
N LEU A 8 -7.40 -26.12 -34.33
CA LEU A 8 -7.56 -26.11 -32.88
C LEU A 8 -6.77 -24.97 -32.21
N MET A 9 -5.56 -24.69 -32.70
CA MET A 9 -4.73 -23.58 -32.22
C MET A 9 -5.35 -22.21 -32.57
N PHE A 10 -5.93 -22.08 -33.77
CA PHE A 10 -6.67 -20.88 -34.16
C PHE A 10 -7.95 -20.70 -33.32
N LEU A 11 -8.66 -21.80 -33.01
CA LEU A 11 -9.84 -21.77 -32.15
C LEU A 11 -9.49 -21.34 -30.71
N LEU A 12 -8.37 -21.81 -30.17
CA LEU A 12 -7.86 -21.43 -28.84
C LEU A 12 -7.42 -19.96 -28.77
N LEU A 13 -6.93 -19.39 -29.88
CA LEU A 13 -6.60 -17.97 -30.00
C LEU A 13 -7.85 -17.07 -30.15
N MET A 14 -9.00 -17.64 -30.54
CA MET A 14 -10.26 -16.93 -30.75
C MET A 14 -11.14 -16.87 -29.50
N PHE A 15 -10.85 -17.66 -28.46
CA PHE A 15 -11.43 -17.41 -27.14
C PHE A 15 -10.60 -16.31 -26.47
N PRO A 16 -11.13 -15.09 -26.28
CA PRO A 16 -10.50 -14.21 -25.33
C PRO A 16 -10.52 -14.98 -24.01
N LEU A 17 -9.36 -15.19 -23.39
CA LEU A 17 -9.32 -15.42 -21.95
C LEU A 17 -9.94 -14.16 -21.36
N ALA A 18 -11.28 -14.13 -21.26
CA ALA A 18 -11.99 -13.12 -20.53
C ALA A 18 -11.50 -13.31 -19.11
N ALA A 19 -10.58 -12.43 -18.69
CA ALA A 19 -10.06 -12.42 -17.34
C ALA A 19 -11.28 -12.44 -16.42
N LYS A 20 -11.37 -13.50 -15.61
CA LYS A 20 -12.52 -13.71 -14.72
C LYS A 20 -12.74 -12.41 -13.96
N ALA A 21 -13.97 -11.89 -13.99
CA ALA A 21 -14.30 -10.67 -13.27
C ALA A 21 -13.98 -10.87 -11.78
N PRO A 22 -13.40 -9.88 -11.10
CA PRO A 22 -13.09 -9.98 -9.69
C PRO A 22 -14.37 -10.13 -8.87
N THR A 23 -14.35 -11.04 -7.92
CA THR A 23 -15.44 -11.19 -6.95
C THR A 23 -15.39 -10.05 -5.92
N ALA A 24 -16.49 -9.77 -5.22
CA ALA A 24 -16.50 -8.77 -4.15
C ALA A 24 -15.40 -9.03 -3.10
N ASN A 25 -15.16 -10.30 -2.76
CA ASN A 25 -14.07 -10.70 -1.87
C ASN A 25 -12.69 -10.37 -2.45
N ASP A 26 -12.48 -10.57 -3.76
CA ASP A 26 -11.21 -10.21 -4.41
C ASP A 26 -10.95 -8.71 -4.30
N ILE A 27 -11.99 -7.89 -4.47
CA ILE A 27 -11.90 -6.43 -4.34
C ILE A 27 -11.57 -6.04 -2.90
N THR A 28 -12.28 -6.58 -1.91
CA THR A 28 -12.01 -6.30 -0.49
C THR A 28 -10.58 -6.68 -0.09
N VAL A 29 -10.12 -7.86 -0.51
CA VAL A 29 -8.75 -8.31 -0.25
C VAL A 29 -7.72 -7.40 -0.91
N ALA A 30 -7.97 -6.99 -2.16
CA ALA A 30 -7.05 -6.12 -2.90
C ALA A 30 -6.95 -4.72 -2.28
N VAL A 31 -8.09 -4.13 -1.89
CA VAL A 31 -8.13 -2.83 -1.22
C VAL A 31 -7.43 -2.92 0.14
N ALA A 32 -7.73 -3.93 0.95
CA ALA A 32 -7.06 -4.14 2.23
C ALA A 32 -5.54 -4.31 2.05
N ALA A 33 -5.09 -5.04 1.03
CA ALA A 33 -3.67 -5.21 0.74
C ALA A 33 -2.99 -3.90 0.33
N LEU A 34 -3.64 -3.07 -0.48
CA LEU A 34 -3.11 -1.75 -0.85
C LEU A 34 -3.02 -0.82 0.36
N THR A 35 -4.07 -0.77 1.18
CA THR A 35 -4.10 0.05 2.40
C THR A 35 -3.00 -0.36 3.36
N ASP A 36 -2.90 -1.65 3.69
CA ASP A 36 -1.89 -2.18 4.60
C ASP A 36 -0.47 -1.95 4.07
N ALA A 37 -0.22 -2.17 2.78
CA ALA A 37 1.09 -1.93 2.18
C ALA A 37 1.48 -0.46 2.24
N THR A 38 0.53 0.45 2.01
CA THR A 38 0.76 1.90 2.06
C THR A 38 1.05 2.35 3.49
N ILE A 39 0.29 1.88 4.48
CA ILE A 39 0.56 2.13 5.91
C ILE A 39 1.96 1.62 6.28
N CYS A 40 2.32 0.41 5.86
CA CYS A 40 3.64 -0.15 6.10
C CYS A 40 4.74 0.69 5.43
N ALA A 41 4.54 1.14 4.19
CA ALA A 41 5.51 1.97 3.49
C ALA A 41 5.74 3.28 4.25
N VAL A 42 4.68 3.98 4.67
CA VAL A 42 4.79 5.22 5.44
C VAL A 42 5.49 4.98 6.78
N ALA A 43 5.07 3.94 7.53
CA ALA A 43 5.69 3.59 8.80
C ALA A 43 7.18 3.28 8.65
N ALA A 44 7.55 2.56 7.60
CA ALA A 44 8.93 2.22 7.28
C ALA A 44 9.77 3.46 6.91
N PHE A 45 9.19 4.40 6.14
CA PHE A 45 9.83 5.66 5.77
C PHE A 45 10.13 6.55 6.98
N ILE A 46 9.16 6.73 7.88
CA ILE A 46 9.33 7.59 9.06
C ILE A 46 10.10 6.91 10.20
N ASN A 47 10.40 5.61 10.07
CA ASN A 47 11.19 4.89 11.07
C ASN A 47 12.61 5.47 11.15
N THR A 48 13.23 5.41 12.33
CA THR A 48 14.61 5.90 12.52
C THR A 48 15.50 4.77 13.05
N PRO A 49 16.45 4.25 12.24
CA PRO A 49 16.65 4.54 10.82
C PRO A 49 15.49 4.04 9.94
N ALA A 50 15.36 4.58 8.72
CA ALA A 50 14.32 4.16 7.78
C ALA A 50 14.42 2.64 7.53
N LEU A 51 13.28 1.97 7.50
CA LEU A 51 13.19 0.53 7.28
C LEU A 51 13.05 0.26 5.78
N GLU A 52 13.89 -0.59 5.23
CA GLU A 52 13.73 -1.06 3.86
C GLU A 52 12.80 -2.28 3.86
N LEU A 53 11.68 -2.17 3.13
CA LEU A 53 10.71 -3.24 2.97
C LEU A 53 10.89 -3.91 1.60
N PRO A 54 10.85 -5.26 1.52
CA PRO A 54 11.08 -5.98 0.27
C PRO A 54 10.10 -5.60 -0.84
N GLY A 55 10.62 -5.32 -2.04
CA GLY A 55 9.80 -4.98 -3.21
C GLY A 55 9.14 -3.61 -3.13
N MET A 56 9.57 -2.71 -2.23
CA MET A 56 9.11 -1.33 -2.19
C MET A 56 10.27 -0.36 -2.36
N GLN A 57 10.06 0.66 -3.18
CA GLN A 57 11.03 1.72 -3.41
C GLN A 57 10.37 3.08 -3.32
N PHE A 58 11.01 4.00 -2.60
CA PHE A 58 10.63 5.41 -2.57
C PHE A 58 11.51 6.20 -3.52
N HIS A 59 10.88 6.99 -4.40
CA HIS A 59 11.57 7.96 -5.22
C HIS A 59 11.29 9.37 -4.72
N TYR A 60 12.37 10.14 -4.64
CA TYR A 60 12.39 11.52 -4.18
C TYR A 60 12.71 12.41 -5.38
N ALA A 61 12.13 13.60 -5.43
CA ALA A 61 12.66 14.64 -6.29
C ALA A 61 13.94 15.19 -5.66
N ASP A 62 14.93 15.59 -6.48
CA ASP A 62 16.28 16.00 -6.02
C ASP A 62 16.29 17.12 -4.96
N THR A 63 15.19 17.86 -4.82
CA THR A 63 15.04 18.98 -3.87
C THR A 63 14.02 18.73 -2.75
N GLU A 64 13.40 17.54 -2.70
CA GLU A 64 12.29 17.24 -1.78
C GLU A 64 12.69 16.20 -0.73
N SER A 65 12.31 16.45 0.53
CA SER A 65 12.52 15.51 1.64
C SER A 65 11.44 14.44 1.75
N LEU A 66 10.31 14.63 1.06
CA LEU A 66 9.18 13.71 1.05
C LEU A 66 9.21 12.87 -0.22
N PRO A 67 8.89 11.58 -0.14
CA PRO A 67 8.82 10.74 -1.31
C PRO A 67 7.64 11.17 -2.17
N ARG A 68 7.86 11.34 -3.47
CA ARG A 68 6.82 11.70 -4.43
C ARG A 68 6.17 10.47 -5.05
N LEU A 69 6.90 9.36 -5.09
CA LEU A 69 6.46 8.13 -5.72
C LEU A 69 6.89 6.93 -4.87
N LEU A 70 5.94 6.07 -4.55
CA LEU A 70 6.13 4.74 -3.99
C LEU A 70 5.92 3.73 -5.12
N VAL A 71 6.95 2.94 -5.43
CA VAL A 71 6.86 1.86 -6.41
C VAL A 71 6.80 0.52 -5.71
N PHE A 72 5.84 -0.30 -6.10
CA PHE A 72 5.72 -1.70 -5.70
C PHE A 72 6.31 -2.58 -6.80
N GLU A 73 7.42 -3.24 -6.52
CA GLU A 73 8.12 -4.18 -7.38
C GLU A 73 7.89 -5.61 -6.88
N LYS A 74 6.66 -6.10 -7.03
CA LYS A 74 6.22 -7.41 -6.48
C LYS A 74 6.38 -7.45 -4.95
N ALA A 75 5.92 -6.39 -4.31
CA ALA A 75 5.93 -6.27 -2.86
C ALA A 75 4.96 -7.30 -2.24
N ASP A 76 5.48 -8.22 -1.43
CA ASP A 76 4.68 -9.27 -0.78
C ASP A 76 4.40 -8.90 0.68
N LEU A 77 3.15 -8.59 1.02
CA LEU A 77 2.76 -8.22 2.39
C LEU A 77 3.11 -9.31 3.41
N GLY A 78 3.11 -10.58 2.99
CA GLY A 78 3.46 -11.70 3.83
C GLY A 78 4.89 -11.65 4.38
N THR A 79 5.75 -10.79 3.82
CA THR A 79 7.13 -10.60 4.25
C THR A 79 7.34 -9.41 5.17
N PHE A 80 6.35 -8.52 5.36
CA PHE A 80 6.59 -7.24 6.04
C PHE A 80 6.65 -7.36 7.57
N LEU A 81 5.80 -8.19 8.18
CA LEU A 81 5.67 -8.29 9.63
C LEU A 81 7.01 -8.61 10.33
N PRO A 82 7.83 -9.56 9.87
CA PRO A 82 9.14 -9.81 10.46
C PRO A 82 10.06 -8.59 10.49
N HIS A 83 10.01 -7.70 9.48
CA HIS A 83 10.85 -6.51 9.42
C HIS A 83 10.48 -5.50 10.52
N PHE A 84 9.18 -5.31 10.77
CA PHE A 84 8.70 -4.48 11.88
C PHE A 84 8.97 -5.10 13.26
N LEU A 85 8.87 -6.42 13.40
CA LEU A 85 9.18 -7.09 14.67
C LEU A 85 10.68 -7.09 14.98
N GLN A 86 11.54 -7.22 13.97
CA GLN A 86 12.99 -7.14 14.14
C GLN A 86 13.44 -5.73 14.53
N SER A 87 12.83 -4.68 13.96
CA SER A 87 13.13 -3.30 14.33
C SER A 87 12.80 -2.99 15.80
N ARG A 88 11.78 -3.67 16.36
CA ARG A 88 11.39 -3.60 17.78
C ARG A 88 12.43 -4.21 18.74
N ASN A 89 13.22 -5.20 18.30
CA ASN A 89 14.14 -5.97 19.15
C ASN A 89 15.56 -5.39 19.26
N SER A 90 15.85 -4.23 18.63
CA SER A 90 17.17 -3.59 18.73
C SER A 90 17.30 -2.72 20.00
N SER A 91 18.19 -3.14 20.91
CA SER A 91 18.80 -2.42 22.06
C SER A 91 17.96 -2.16 23.33
N ASN A 92 18.49 -2.59 24.49
CA ASN A 92 17.96 -2.43 25.86
C ASN A 92 18.47 -1.17 26.61
N SER A 93 18.85 -0.11 25.90
CA SER A 93 19.38 1.13 26.50
C SER A 93 18.26 2.14 26.84
N PHE A 94 18.41 2.93 27.91
CA PHE A 94 17.51 4.06 28.25
C PHE A 94 17.35 5.07 27.08
N PHE A 95 18.44 5.32 26.35
CA PHE A 95 18.41 6.12 25.13
C PHE A 95 17.67 5.41 23.98
N ALA A 96 17.73 4.08 23.93
CA ALA A 96 16.97 3.29 22.96
C ALA A 96 15.46 3.25 23.31
N SER A 97 15.08 3.32 24.58
CA SER A 97 13.67 3.50 25.00
C SER A 97 13.15 4.91 24.71
N LEU A 98 13.97 5.95 24.87
CA LEU A 98 13.62 7.31 24.46
C LEU A 98 13.51 7.41 22.93
N LEU A 99 14.43 6.78 22.21
CA LEU A 99 14.33 6.63 20.76
C LEU A 99 13.14 5.77 20.35
N ARG A 100 12.76 4.70 21.09
CA ARG A 100 11.54 3.91 20.82
C ARG A 100 10.26 4.74 20.98
N ALA A 101 10.18 5.60 21.99
CA ALA A 101 9.07 6.55 22.11
C ALA A 101 9.02 7.55 20.94
N ALA A 102 10.15 7.80 20.28
CA ALA A 102 10.27 8.59 19.05
C ALA A 102 10.28 7.75 17.75
N ARG A 103 10.30 6.40 17.82
CA ARG A 103 10.39 5.48 16.66
C ARG A 103 8.98 5.33 16.08
N GLY A 104 8.56 6.35 15.35
CA GLY A 104 7.41 6.33 14.45
C GLY A 104 6.11 5.85 15.11
N PRO A 105 5.18 6.72 15.50
CA PRO A 105 3.88 6.31 16.07
C PRO A 105 3.11 5.30 15.19
N LEU A 106 3.51 5.15 13.92
CA LEU A 106 2.88 4.28 12.94
C LEU A 106 3.46 2.85 12.89
N ASN A 107 4.57 2.53 13.58
CA ASN A 107 5.12 1.16 13.58
C ASN A 107 4.18 0.15 14.25
N ASP A 108 3.61 0.51 15.41
CA ASP A 108 2.63 -0.33 16.10
C ASP A 108 1.33 -0.46 15.31
N ILE A 109 0.95 0.61 14.59
CA ILE A 109 -0.20 0.60 13.66
C ILE A 109 0.07 -0.37 12.50
N ALA A 110 1.24 -0.30 11.87
CA ALA A 110 1.62 -1.24 10.81
C ALA A 110 1.59 -2.70 11.29
N ILE A 111 2.11 -2.98 12.50
CA ILE A 111 2.04 -4.31 13.12
C ILE A 111 0.58 -4.73 13.33
N GLN A 112 -0.27 -3.85 13.85
CA GLN A 112 -1.68 -4.13 14.09
C GLN A 112 -2.41 -4.51 12.79
N TYR A 113 -2.29 -3.72 11.73
CA TYR A 113 -2.92 -3.99 10.43
C TYR A 113 -2.44 -5.32 9.82
N LEU A 114 -1.12 -5.54 9.81
CA LEU A 114 -0.53 -6.80 9.33
C LEU A 114 -1.02 -8.01 10.14
N THR A 115 -1.27 -7.84 11.44
CA THR A 115 -1.76 -8.89 12.34
C THR A 115 -3.24 -9.17 12.14
N VAL A 116 -4.08 -8.13 12.00
CA VAL A 116 -5.53 -8.25 11.79
C VAL A 116 -5.83 -9.05 10.53
N HIS A 117 -5.14 -8.76 9.43
CA HIS A 117 -5.35 -9.46 8.17
C HIS A 117 -4.54 -10.76 8.05
N ALA A 118 -3.59 -11.01 8.95
CA ALA A 118 -2.75 -12.22 9.03
C ALA A 118 -2.18 -12.63 7.65
N TRP A 119 -1.49 -11.69 6.99
CA TRP A 119 -0.87 -11.93 5.69
C TRP A 119 0.22 -13.01 5.78
N GLN A 120 0.28 -13.88 4.78
CA GLN A 120 1.33 -14.87 4.61
C GLN A 120 1.96 -14.69 3.24
N VAL A 121 3.18 -15.21 3.08
CA VAL A 121 3.93 -15.12 1.81
C VAL A 121 3.05 -15.59 0.65
N GLY A 122 2.96 -14.76 -0.38
CA GLY A 122 2.18 -14.98 -1.60
C GLY A 122 0.68 -14.80 -1.44
N HIS A 123 0.17 -14.28 -0.31
CA HIS A 123 -1.26 -13.95 -0.17
C HIS A 123 -1.65 -12.73 -1.01
N ALA A 124 -0.84 -11.68 -0.95
CA ALA A 124 -1.03 -10.45 -1.69
C ALA A 124 0.34 -9.90 -2.12
N ILE A 125 0.51 -9.77 -3.43
CA ILE A 125 1.69 -9.28 -4.11
C ILE A 125 1.26 -8.06 -4.92
N LEU A 126 1.85 -6.91 -4.60
CA LEU A 126 1.54 -5.63 -5.22
C LEU A 126 2.57 -5.29 -6.29
N GLN A 127 2.10 -4.80 -7.41
CA GLN A 127 2.92 -4.29 -8.48
C GLN A 127 2.31 -3.03 -9.08
N GLY A 128 3.09 -1.95 -9.18
CA GLY A 128 2.60 -0.66 -9.68
C GLY A 128 3.17 0.49 -8.87
N SER A 129 2.42 1.59 -8.77
CA SER A 129 2.89 2.77 -8.07
C SER A 129 1.76 3.52 -7.36
N ALA A 130 2.12 4.15 -6.25
CA ALA A 130 1.33 5.17 -5.58
C ALA A 130 2.10 6.49 -5.59
N THR A 131 1.52 7.53 -6.19
CA THR A 131 2.09 8.88 -6.24
C THR A 131 1.42 9.72 -5.18
N THR A 132 2.22 10.40 -4.37
CA THR A 132 1.74 11.29 -3.31
C THR A 132 1.81 12.73 -3.79
N GLU A 133 0.71 13.46 -3.63
CA GLU A 133 0.69 14.90 -3.82
C GLU A 133 0.78 15.61 -2.47
N TRP A 134 1.90 16.30 -2.25
CA TRP A 134 2.16 17.07 -1.04
C TRP A 134 1.83 18.54 -1.23
N ARG A 135 1.49 19.26 -0.15
CA ARG A 135 1.30 20.70 -0.23
C ARG A 135 2.65 21.37 -0.41
N LYS A 136 2.67 22.48 -1.15
CA LYS A 136 3.90 23.24 -1.39
C LYS A 136 4.51 23.71 -0.07
N GLY A 137 5.73 23.29 0.21
CA GLY A 137 6.45 23.60 1.45
C GLY A 137 6.37 22.52 2.53
N ASP A 138 5.65 21.42 2.28
CA ASP A 138 5.67 20.26 3.16
C ASP A 138 7.05 19.60 3.15
N SER A 139 7.51 19.25 4.34
CA SER A 139 8.74 18.50 4.59
C SER A 139 8.48 17.48 5.68
N VAL A 140 9.38 16.52 5.85
CA VAL A 140 9.31 15.59 6.97
C VAL A 140 9.22 16.35 8.31
N ALA A 141 9.97 17.44 8.45
CA ALA A 141 9.98 18.26 9.66
C ALA A 141 8.62 18.95 9.92
N THR A 142 7.94 19.45 8.89
CA THR A 142 6.62 20.08 9.07
C THR A 142 5.52 19.05 9.33
N LEU A 143 5.59 17.87 8.72
CA LEU A 143 4.69 16.76 9.04
C LEU A 143 4.86 16.28 10.48
N MET A 144 6.10 16.04 10.91
CA MET A 144 6.40 15.67 12.30
C MET A 144 5.97 16.77 13.26
N GLY A 145 6.21 18.04 12.92
CA GLY A 145 5.74 19.19 13.70
C GLY A 145 4.21 19.25 13.82
N SER A 146 3.48 18.96 12.75
CA SER A 146 2.01 18.87 12.77
C SER A 146 1.57 17.74 13.70
N VAL A 147 2.07 16.52 13.51
CA VAL A 147 1.70 15.37 14.34
C VAL A 147 2.00 15.62 15.82
N LEU A 148 3.14 16.23 16.15
CA LEU A 148 3.51 16.55 17.53
C LEU A 148 2.67 17.67 18.16
N SER A 149 2.17 18.62 17.36
CA SER A 149 1.45 19.79 17.85
C SER A 149 -0.06 19.62 17.88
N THR A 150 -0.62 18.97 16.86
CA THR A 150 -2.08 18.79 16.69
C THR A 150 -2.52 17.35 16.90
N GLY A 151 -1.59 16.39 16.95
CA GLY A 151 -1.93 14.96 16.95
C GLY A 151 -2.42 14.44 15.59
N ALA A 152 -2.48 15.29 14.56
CA ALA A 152 -3.08 14.96 13.27
C ALA A 152 -2.08 15.06 12.11
N VAL A 153 -2.23 14.14 11.16
CA VAL A 153 -1.54 14.15 9.88
C VAL A 153 -2.34 15.03 8.92
N PRO A 154 -1.74 16.05 8.28
CA PRO A 154 -2.40 16.84 7.25
C PRO A 154 -2.93 15.93 6.13
N PRO A 155 -4.07 16.24 5.49
CA PRO A 155 -4.61 15.40 4.43
C PRO A 155 -3.63 15.27 3.25
N ILE A 156 -3.40 14.03 2.80
CA ILE A 156 -2.51 13.67 1.71
C ILE A 156 -3.33 13.02 0.61
N THR A 157 -3.20 13.53 -0.61
CA THR A 157 -3.81 12.90 -1.79
C THR A 157 -2.83 11.87 -2.36
N VAL A 158 -3.32 10.67 -2.63
CA VAL A 158 -2.54 9.56 -3.17
C VAL A 158 -3.21 9.01 -4.41
N ASP A 159 -2.54 9.11 -5.54
CA ASP A 159 -2.95 8.47 -6.79
C ASP A 159 -2.29 7.09 -6.89
N ALA A 160 -3.10 6.04 -6.81
CA ALA A 160 -2.65 4.66 -6.92
C ALA A 160 -3.02 4.07 -8.29
N ASP A 161 -2.04 3.47 -8.95
CA ASP A 161 -2.20 2.51 -10.05
C ASP A 161 -1.45 1.24 -9.62
N VAL A 162 -2.18 0.30 -9.03
CA VAL A 162 -1.59 -0.89 -8.42
C VAL A 162 -2.35 -2.14 -8.82
N LEU A 163 -1.62 -3.11 -9.38
CA LEU A 163 -2.09 -4.47 -9.58
C LEU A 163 -1.81 -5.30 -8.32
N VAL A 164 -2.85 -5.84 -7.73
CA VAL A 164 -2.77 -6.81 -6.64
C VAL A 164 -3.02 -8.21 -7.19
N SER A 165 -2.13 -9.13 -6.86
CA SER A 165 -2.22 -10.55 -7.22
C SER A 165 -1.86 -11.44 -6.04
N GLY A 166 -2.13 -12.75 -6.10
CA GLY A 166 -1.72 -13.67 -5.04
C GLY A 166 -2.76 -14.75 -4.75
N ARG A 167 -2.47 -15.57 -3.74
CA ARG A 167 -3.27 -16.77 -3.41
C ARG A 167 -4.62 -16.47 -2.77
N ARG A 168 -4.81 -15.29 -2.16
CA ARG A 168 -6.10 -14.88 -1.59
C ARG A 168 -7.06 -14.27 -2.63
N LEU A 169 -6.58 -14.09 -3.86
CA LEU A 169 -7.32 -13.50 -4.96
C LEU A 169 -7.61 -14.59 -5.99
N SER A 170 -8.86 -14.71 -6.42
CA SER A 170 -9.25 -15.65 -7.47
C SER A 170 -8.86 -15.16 -8.88
N THR A 171 -8.62 -13.86 -9.01
CA THR A 171 -8.16 -13.17 -10.22
C THR A 171 -7.38 -11.93 -9.81
N PRO A 172 -6.37 -11.48 -10.58
CA PRO A 172 -5.69 -10.21 -10.31
C PRO A 172 -6.65 -9.01 -10.34
N VAL A 173 -6.41 -8.06 -9.44
CA VAL A 173 -7.22 -6.85 -9.26
C VAL A 173 -6.34 -5.62 -9.45
N LYS A 174 -6.59 -4.85 -10.50
CA LYS A 174 -6.01 -3.53 -10.73
C LYS A 174 -6.86 -2.48 -10.03
N ILE A 175 -6.23 -1.72 -9.16
CA ILE A 175 -6.82 -0.59 -8.45
C ILE A 175 -6.23 0.67 -9.06
N ASP A 176 -7.10 1.46 -9.70
CA ASP A 176 -6.77 2.76 -10.27
C ASP A 176 -7.63 3.81 -9.57
N GLY A 177 -7.04 4.70 -8.78
CA GLY A 177 -7.85 5.64 -8.02
C GLY A 177 -7.07 6.66 -7.20
N THR A 178 -7.78 7.71 -6.84
CA THR A 178 -7.28 8.77 -5.95
C THR A 178 -7.86 8.53 -4.56
N PHE A 179 -6.98 8.51 -3.55
CA PHE A 179 -7.32 8.32 -2.15
C PHE A 179 -6.93 9.56 -1.35
N LEU A 180 -7.75 9.92 -0.37
CA LEU A 180 -7.45 10.93 0.62
C LEU A 180 -7.08 10.24 1.94
N LEU A 181 -5.88 10.49 2.43
CA LEU A 181 -5.38 9.98 3.70
C LEU A 181 -5.41 11.12 4.71
N TYR A 182 -6.13 10.98 5.82
CA TYR A 182 -6.28 12.05 6.82
C TYR A 182 -6.50 11.50 8.23
N THR A 183 -6.34 12.35 9.25
CA THR A 183 -6.78 12.05 10.62
C THR A 183 -8.22 12.53 10.80
N ASP A 184 -9.13 11.63 11.19
CA ASP A 184 -10.53 11.94 11.42
C ASP A 184 -10.78 12.71 12.72
N GLU A 185 -12.04 13.08 12.98
CA GLU A 185 -12.45 13.86 14.15
C GLU A 185 -12.21 13.11 15.48
N GLU A 186 -12.12 11.78 15.44
CA GLU A 186 -11.86 10.93 16.59
C GLU A 186 -10.35 10.70 16.83
N GLY A 187 -9.50 11.22 15.94
CA GLY A 187 -8.05 11.10 16.02
C GLY A 187 -7.49 9.82 15.37
N PHE A 188 -8.31 9.07 14.64
CA PHE A 188 -7.86 7.88 13.91
C PHE A 188 -7.38 8.22 12.51
N PHE A 189 -6.46 7.42 11.99
CA PHE A 189 -5.99 7.54 10.61
C PHE A 189 -6.99 6.87 9.66
N ALA A 190 -7.58 7.65 8.77
CA ALA A 190 -8.58 7.22 7.80
C ALA A 190 -8.04 7.30 6.36
N VAL A 191 -8.55 6.39 5.51
CA VAL A 191 -8.25 6.35 4.07
C VAL A 191 -9.58 6.34 3.32
N GLU A 192 -9.86 7.40 2.58
CA GLU A 192 -11.11 7.58 1.84
C GLU A 192 -10.87 7.57 0.33
N PRO A 193 -11.58 6.72 -0.46
CA PRO A 193 -11.47 6.75 -1.91
C PRO A 193 -12.24 7.94 -2.49
N VAL A 194 -11.53 8.88 -3.12
CA VAL A 194 -12.11 10.01 -3.86
C VAL A 194 -12.57 9.55 -5.25
N THR A 195 -11.74 8.75 -5.92
CA THR A 195 -12.12 8.05 -7.16
C THR A 195 -11.58 6.64 -7.11
N LEU A 196 -12.37 5.65 -7.51
CA LEU A 196 -11.95 4.25 -7.50
C LEU A 196 -12.44 3.53 -8.76
N LYS A 197 -11.48 3.02 -9.53
CA LYS A 197 -11.71 2.09 -10.64
C LYS A 197 -11.04 0.76 -10.34
N ILE A 198 -11.81 -0.30 -10.45
CA ILE A 198 -11.36 -1.68 -10.29
C ILE A 198 -11.39 -2.36 -11.66
N ASN A 199 -10.23 -2.82 -12.13
CA ASN A 199 -10.07 -3.41 -13.47
C ASN A 199 -10.70 -2.55 -14.58
N GLY A 200 -10.56 -1.22 -14.47
CA GLY A 200 -11.10 -0.25 -15.44
C GLY A 200 -12.60 0.05 -15.32
N LYS A 201 -13.32 -0.55 -14.37
CA LYS A 201 -14.73 -0.24 -14.07
C LYS A 201 -14.84 0.62 -12.82
N ALA A 202 -15.72 1.63 -12.81
CA ALA A 202 -16.03 2.36 -11.58
C ALA A 202 -16.56 1.37 -10.53
N ALA A 203 -16.12 1.51 -9.28
CA ALA A 203 -16.68 0.73 -8.19
C ALA A 203 -18.16 1.15 -8.00
N GLU A 204 -19.11 0.22 -8.21
CA GLU A 204 -20.53 0.49 -8.00
C GLU A 204 -20.78 0.82 -6.52
N GLY A 205 -21.25 2.04 -6.22
CA GLY A 205 -21.59 2.46 -4.86
C GLY A 205 -21.43 3.95 -4.52
N GLN A 206 -20.84 4.77 -5.40
CA GLN A 206 -20.82 6.24 -5.24
C GLN A 206 -21.85 6.86 -6.20
N GLU A 207 -23.10 6.97 -5.76
CA GLU A 207 -23.98 8.03 -6.28
C GLU A 207 -23.54 9.37 -5.67
N PRO A 208 -23.61 10.47 -6.44
CA PRO A 208 -23.22 11.81 -6.00
C PRO A 208 -24.06 12.36 -4.85
#